data_AF-A0A550G4I8-F1
#
_entry.id   AF-A0A550G4I8-F1
#
_cell.length_a   1.000
_cell.length_b   1.000
_cell.length_c   1.000
_cell.angle_alpha   90.00
_cell.angle_beta   90.00
_cell.angle_gamma   90.00
#
_symmetry.space_group_name_H-M   'P 1'
#
loop_
_entity.id
_entity.type
_entity.pdbx_description
1 polymer ?
#
loop_
_entity_poly.entity_id
_entity_poly.type
_entity_poly.pdbx_seq_one_letter_code
_entity_poly.pdbx_strand_id
1 'polypeptide(L)'
;MDEYRKGWALRYLREARAELEAARKIPYMAPSLVVESIRKARNAIYYSLGEPAFIEVLVREEARKVKPTNDSVLRFLMEIEEMVQQLSQLEEVNGEAMMKQADTLVQIATDIVETLTEERLEN
;
A
#
# COMPACT_ATOMS: atom_id res chain seq x y z
N MET A 1 -12.73 -6.01 13.30
CA MET A 1 -12.38 -6.62 12.00
C MET A 1 -12.67 -8.11 12.10
N ASP A 2 -13.12 -8.78 11.03
CA ASP A 2 -13.25 -10.25 11.04
C ASP A 2 -11.90 -10.94 10.79
N GLU A 3 -11.80 -12.21 11.20
CA GLU A 3 -10.57 -13.01 11.08
C GLU A 3 -10.08 -13.18 9.64
N TYR A 4 -11.00 -13.21 8.67
CA TYR A 4 -10.64 -13.33 7.26
C TYR A 4 -9.87 -12.09 6.80
N ARG A 5 -10.44 -10.90 6.97
CA ARG A 5 -9.76 -9.67 6.58
C ARG A 5 -8.51 -9.44 7.40
N LYS A 6 -8.53 -9.76 8.69
CA LYS A 6 -7.35 -9.66 9.57
C LYS A 6 -6.19 -10.51 9.06
N GLY A 7 -6.46 -11.79 8.76
CA GLY A 7 -5.45 -12.70 8.22
C GLY A 7 -4.85 -12.21 6.90
N TRP A 8 -5.69 -11.68 6.00
CA TRP A 8 -5.21 -11.10 4.74
C TRP A 8 -4.41 -9.82 4.93
N ALA A 9 -4.84 -8.91 5.79
CA ALA A 9 -4.12 -7.67 6.08
C ALA A 9 -2.70 -7.96 6.60
N LEU A 10 -2.57 -8.85 7.58
CA LEU A 10 -1.28 -9.26 8.13
C LEU A 10 -0.41 -9.99 7.10
N ARG A 11 -1.02 -10.87 6.29
CA ARG A 11 -0.31 -11.57 5.22
C ARG A 11 0.28 -10.60 4.20
N TYR A 12 -0.55 -9.70 3.67
CA TYR A 12 -0.11 -8.73 2.67
C TYR A 12 0.97 -7.80 3.23
N LEU A 13 0.89 -7.41 4.50
CA LEU A 13 1.92 -6.60 5.13
C LEU A 13 3.26 -7.34 5.23
N ARG A 14 3.26 -8.63 5.62
CA ARG A 14 4.48 -9.46 5.65
C ARG A 14 5.12 -9.60 4.27
N GLU A 15 4.30 -9.89 3.26
CA GLU A 15 4.76 -10.00 1.88
C GLU A 15 5.34 -8.66 1.37
N ALA A 16 4.68 -7.54 1.65
CA ALA A 16 5.14 -6.20 1.27
C ALA A 16 6.52 -5.87 1.88
N ARG A 17 6.73 -6.21 3.16
CA ARG A 17 8.03 -6.05 3.83
C ARG A 17 9.10 -6.92 3.19
N ALA A 18 8.79 -8.19 2.91
CA ALA A 18 9.73 -9.13 2.31
C ALA A 18 10.18 -8.69 0.91
N GLU A 19 9.27 -8.16 0.09
CA GLU A 19 9.58 -7.66 -1.24
C GLU A 19 10.41 -6.38 -1.21
N LEU A 20 10.10 -5.46 -0.29
CA LEU A 20 10.91 -4.26 -0.08
C LEU A 20 12.34 -4.61 0.37
N GLU A 21 12.48 -5.57 1.27
CA GLU A 21 13.78 -6.05 1.71
C GLU A 21 14.55 -6.74 0.58
N ALA A 22 13.88 -7.55 -0.24
CA ALA A 22 14.48 -8.17 -1.42
C ALA A 22 14.93 -7.11 -2.44
N ALA A 23 14.14 -6.04 -2.65
CA ALA A 23 14.50 -4.94 -3.53
C ALA A 23 15.80 -4.24 -3.11
N ARG A 24 16.05 -4.10 -1.80
CA ARG A 24 17.30 -3.53 -1.27
C ARG A 24 18.51 -4.44 -1.52
N LYS A 25 18.31 -5.76 -1.51
CA LYS A 25 19.38 -6.75 -1.67
C LYS A 25 19.68 -7.09 -3.13
N ILE A 26 18.74 -6.85 -4.04
CA ILE A 26 18.81 -7.28 -5.44
C ILE A 26 18.55 -6.07 -6.37
N PRO A 27 19.56 -5.19 -6.60
CA PRO A 27 19.37 -3.91 -7.28
C PRO A 27 18.72 -3.99 -8.68
N TYR A 28 19.04 -5.03 -9.46
CA TYR A 28 18.48 -5.19 -10.81
C TYR A 28 17.02 -5.66 -10.85
N MET A 29 16.50 -6.23 -9.75
CA MET A 29 15.08 -6.57 -9.61
C MET A 29 14.30 -5.51 -8.82
N ALA A 30 15.00 -4.53 -8.24
CA ALA A 30 14.45 -3.56 -7.32
C ALA A 30 13.21 -2.82 -7.86
N PRO A 31 13.15 -2.37 -9.13
CA PRO A 31 11.96 -1.68 -9.63
C PRO A 31 10.70 -2.55 -9.55
N SER A 32 10.79 -3.81 -10.00
CA SER A 32 9.65 -4.74 -10.00
C SER A 32 9.22 -5.12 -8.58
N LEU A 33 10.18 -5.36 -7.68
CA LEU A 33 9.92 -5.72 -6.29
C LEU A 33 9.35 -4.54 -5.48
N VAL A 34 9.79 -3.31 -5.77
CA VAL A 34 9.24 -2.10 -5.17
C VAL A 34 7.77 -1.94 -5.54
N VAL A 35 7.43 -2.05 -6.83
CA VAL A 35 6.05 -1.94 -7.30
C VAL A 35 5.15 -2.99 -6.64
N GLU A 36 5.61 -4.23 -6.53
CA GLU A 36 4.82 -5.28 -5.89
C GLU A 36 4.66 -5.03 -4.38
N SER A 37 5.72 -4.62 -3.69
CA SER A 37 5.67 -4.25 -2.27
C SER A 37 4.61 -3.17 -2.00
N ILE A 38 4.56 -2.14 -2.84
CA ILE A 38 3.58 -1.05 -2.76
C ILE A 38 2.14 -1.56 -2.96
N ARG A 39 1.92 -2.43 -3.95
CA ARG A 39 0.59 -3.02 -4.20
C ARG A 39 0.12 -3.86 -3.02
N LYS A 40 1.02 -4.64 -2.42
CA LYS A 40 0.72 -5.44 -1.25
C LYS A 40 0.47 -4.58 -0.02
N ALA A 41 1.24 -3.52 0.19
CA ALA A 41 1.02 -2.56 1.27
C ALA A 41 -0.37 -1.89 1.14
N ARG A 42 -0.74 -1.46 -0.07
CA ARG A 42 -2.09 -0.94 -0.35
C ARG A 42 -3.18 -1.95 -0.02
N ASN A 43 -3.02 -3.20 -0.47
CA ASN A 43 -4.02 -4.24 -0.20
C ASN A 43 -4.13 -4.51 1.31
N ALA A 44 -3.03 -4.49 2.06
CA ALA A 44 -3.06 -4.61 3.52
C ALA A 44 -3.90 -3.50 4.17
N ILE A 45 -3.74 -2.25 3.71
CA ILE A 45 -4.55 -1.11 4.16
C ILE A 45 -6.03 -1.34 3.82
N TYR A 46 -6.34 -1.80 2.61
CA TYR A 46 -7.74 -2.01 2.19
C TYR A 46 -8.43 -3.08 3.01
N TYR A 47 -7.78 -4.23 3.23
CA TYR A 47 -8.30 -5.26 4.12
C TYR A 47 -8.48 -4.73 5.55
N SER A 48 -7.55 -3.89 6.03
CA SER A 48 -7.63 -3.25 7.36
C SER A 48 -8.85 -2.35 7.52
N LEU A 49 -9.14 -1.53 6.52
CA LEU A 49 -10.22 -0.54 6.58
C LEU A 49 -11.59 -1.11 6.17
N GLY A 50 -11.63 -2.19 5.39
CA GLY A 50 -12.87 -2.69 4.83
C GLY A 50 -12.67 -3.90 3.93
N GLU A 51 -13.57 -4.06 2.97
CA GLU A 51 -13.47 -5.09 1.94
C GLU A 51 -12.89 -4.44 0.67
N PRO A 52 -11.71 -4.89 0.18
CA PRO A 52 -11.00 -4.26 -0.93
C PRO A 52 -11.85 -4.01 -2.16
N ALA A 53 -12.72 -4.94 -2.55
CA ALA A 53 -13.57 -4.77 -3.73
C ALA A 53 -14.48 -3.54 -3.65
N PHE A 54 -14.98 -3.20 -2.45
CA PHE A 54 -15.80 -2.00 -2.26
C PHE A 54 -14.95 -0.73 -2.19
N ILE A 55 -13.78 -0.80 -1.55
CA ILE A 55 -12.86 0.34 -1.47
C ILE A 55 -12.35 0.72 -2.87
N GLU A 56 -12.00 -0.25 -3.71
CA GLU A 56 -11.56 0.00 -5.09
C GLU A 56 -12.64 0.69 -5.92
N VAL A 57 -13.91 0.28 -5.77
CA VAL A 57 -15.03 0.95 -6.43
C VAL A 57 -15.15 2.40 -5.95
N LEU A 58 -15.12 2.61 -4.63
CA LEU A 58 -15.22 3.95 -4.03
C LEU A 58 -14.12 4.88 -4.53
N VAL A 59 -12.87 4.43 -4.52
CA VAL A 59 -11.71 5.22 -4.98
C VAL A 59 -11.82 5.50 -6.48
N ARG A 60 -12.22 4.51 -7.29
CA ARG A 60 -12.40 4.71 -8.73
C ARG A 60 -13.51 5.71 -9.06
N GLU A 61 -14.59 5.72 -8.29
CA GLU A 61 -15.67 6.69 -8.44
C GLU A 61 -15.21 8.09 -8.04
N GLU A 62 -14.47 8.20 -6.93
CA GLU A 62 -13.95 9.48 -6.45
C GLU A 62 -12.94 10.08 -7.43
N ALA A 63 -12.06 9.26 -8.03
CA ALA A 63 -11.10 9.67 -9.04
C ALA A 63 -11.74 10.30 -10.30
N ARG A 64 -13.02 10.03 -10.57
CA ARG A 64 -13.77 10.59 -11.71
C ARG A 64 -14.43 11.92 -11.38
N LYS A 65 -14.49 12.33 -10.12
CA LYS A 65 -15.13 13.57 -9.72
C LYS A 65 -14.23 14.75 -10.05
N VAL A 66 -14.84 15.84 -10.51
CA VAL A 66 -14.14 17.10 -10.81
C VAL A 66 -13.71 17.83 -9.54
N LYS A 67 -14.44 17.63 -8.44
CA LYS A 67 -14.14 18.24 -7.14
C LYS A 67 -13.61 17.16 -6.20
N PRO A 68 -12.51 17.43 -5.48
CA PRO A 68 -11.97 16.49 -4.50
C PRO A 68 -12.93 16.33 -3.31
N THR A 69 -12.91 15.15 -2.71
CA THR A 69 -13.63 14.86 -1.47
C THR A 69 -13.21 15.76 -0.30
N ASN A 70 -14.16 16.08 0.58
CA ASN A 70 -13.89 16.68 1.89
C ASN A 70 -13.64 15.64 2.99
N ASP A 71 -13.88 14.36 2.71
CA ASP A 71 -13.62 13.25 3.64
C ASP A 71 -12.11 12.96 3.69
N SER A 72 -11.53 13.03 4.89
CA SER A 72 -10.10 12.84 5.11
C SER A 72 -9.63 11.41 4.86
N VAL A 73 -10.47 10.41 5.16
CA VAL A 73 -10.14 8.98 4.95
C VAL A 73 -10.16 8.69 3.45
N LEU A 74 -11.17 9.16 2.74
CA LEU A 74 -11.24 8.98 1.30
C LEU A 74 -10.11 9.73 0.59
N ARG A 75 -9.75 10.93 1.05
CA ARG A 75 -8.58 11.65 0.53
C ARG A 75 -7.28 10.86 0.73
N PHE A 76 -7.08 10.30 1.91
CA PHE A 76 -5.93 9.44 2.19
C PHE A 76 -5.88 8.21 1.28
N LEU A 77 -7.02 7.55 1.02
CA LEU A 77 -7.10 6.43 0.08
C LEU A 77 -6.76 6.86 -1.36
N MET A 78 -7.21 8.04 -1.78
CA MET A 78 -6.86 8.63 -3.07
C MET A 78 -5.35 8.88 -3.20
N GLU A 79 -4.72 9.43 -2.15
CA GLU A 79 -3.27 9.68 -2.11
C GLU A 79 -2.47 8.37 -2.23
N ILE A 80 -2.93 7.29 -1.61
CA ILE A 80 -2.31 5.96 -1.77
C ILE A 80 -2.39 5.48 -3.21
N GLU A 81 -3.55 5.56 -3.86
CA GLU A 81 -3.67 5.13 -5.25
C GLU A 81 -2.84 5.99 -6.21
N GLU A 82 -2.75 7.30 -5.95
CA GLU A 82 -1.87 8.16 -6.72
C GLU A 82 -0.40 7.73 -6.59
N MET A 83 0.08 7.44 -5.37
CA MET A 83 1.42 6.91 -5.16
C MET A 83 1.65 5.60 -5.91
N VAL A 84 0.69 4.66 -5.84
CA VAL A 84 0.77 3.36 -6.52
C VAL A 84 0.82 3.53 -8.05
N GLN A 85 0.03 4.47 -8.59
CA GLN A 85 0.01 4.78 -10.02
C GLN A 85 1.30 5.45 -10.48
N GLN A 86 1.78 6.47 -9.76
CA GLN A 86 3.04 7.15 -10.06
C GLN A 86 4.21 6.17 -10.11
N LEU A 87 4.28 5.26 -9.13
CA LEU A 87 5.35 4.25 -9.03
C LEU A 87 5.24 3.15 -10.10
N SER A 88 4.03 2.89 -10.60
CA SER A 88 3.82 1.98 -11.74
C SER A 88 4.18 2.61 -13.09
N GLN A 89 4.23 3.94 -13.18
CA GLN A 89 4.56 4.69 -14.41
C GLN A 89 6.00 5.21 -14.43
N LEU A 90 6.66 5.28 -13.28
CA LEU A 90 8.08 5.59 -13.19
C LEU A 90 8.89 4.43 -13.78
N GLU A 91 9.29 4.59 -15.05
CA GLU A 91 10.47 3.91 -15.57
C GLU A 91 11.68 4.25 -14.68
N GLU A 92 12.69 3.37 -14.68
CA GLU A 92 13.87 3.22 -13.79
C GLU A 92 14.71 4.46 -13.40
N VAL A 93 14.27 5.68 -13.74
CA VAL A 93 14.99 6.95 -13.72
C VAL A 93 15.38 7.40 -12.29
N ASN A 94 14.71 6.92 -11.22
CA ASN A 94 15.08 7.27 -9.84
C ASN A 94 14.75 6.18 -8.80
N GLY A 95 15.54 5.09 -8.81
CA GLY A 95 15.35 3.96 -7.89
C GLY A 95 15.43 4.31 -6.40
N GLU A 96 16.20 5.34 -6.00
CA GLU A 96 16.28 5.77 -4.60
C GLU A 96 14.98 6.44 -4.14
N ALA A 97 14.41 7.33 -4.96
CA ALA A 97 13.12 7.95 -4.67
C ALA A 97 11.99 6.91 -4.59
N MET A 98 11.99 5.93 -5.50
CA MET A 98 11.02 4.83 -5.49
C MET A 98 11.11 4.01 -4.20
N MET A 99 12.34 3.65 -3.80
CA MET A 99 12.58 2.90 -2.56
C MET A 99 12.07 3.65 -1.32
N LYS A 100 12.30 4.97 -1.27
CA LYS A 100 11.83 5.80 -0.15
C LYS A 100 10.31 5.91 -0.09
N GLN A 101 9.64 6.07 -1.24
CA GLN A 101 8.18 6.08 -1.30
C GLN A 101 7.59 4.73 -0.88
N ALA A 102 8.19 3.62 -1.34
CA ALA A 102 7.79 2.28 -0.95
C ALA A 102 7.93 2.04 0.56
N ASP A 103 9.07 2.44 1.15
CA ASP A 103 9.30 2.36 2.58
C ASP A 103 8.27 3.15 3.38
N THR A 104 7.97 4.38 2.93
CA THR A 104 6.95 5.22 3.55
C THR A 104 5.57 4.56 3.54
N LEU A 105 5.16 4.00 2.39
CA LEU A 105 3.86 3.33 2.29
C LEU A 105 3.80 2.04 3.11
N VAL A 106 4.87 1.25 3.15
CA VAL A 106 4.96 0.05 3.99
C VAL A 106 4.90 0.41 5.48
N GLN A 107 5.50 1.52 5.89
CA GLN A 107 5.40 2.01 7.26
C GLN A 107 3.97 2.47 7.60
N ILE A 108 3.31 3.22 6.71
CA ILE A 108 1.91 3.61 6.88
C ILE A 108 1.01 2.36 6.99
N ALA A 109 1.22 1.37 6.11
CA ALA A 109 0.49 0.11 6.16
C ALA A 109 0.75 -0.65 7.47
N THR A 110 1.99 -0.63 7.97
CA THR A 110 2.35 -1.16 9.28
C THR A 110 1.52 -0.52 10.37
N ASP A 111 1.57 0.81 10.48
CA ASP A 111 0.90 1.54 11.55
C ASP A 111 -0.61 1.28 11.55
N ILE A 112 -1.23 1.25 10.37
CA ILE A 112 -2.67 0.97 10.21
C ILE A 112 -3.01 -0.47 10.60
N VAL A 113 -2.29 -1.46 10.03
CA VAL A 113 -2.58 -2.88 10.27
C VAL A 113 -2.38 -3.20 11.75
N GLU A 114 -1.28 -2.77 12.37
CA GLU A 114 -1.02 -3.05 13.78
C GLU A 114 -2.03 -2.35 14.69
N THR A 115 -2.45 -1.13 14.36
CA THR A 115 -3.48 -0.40 15.12
C THR A 115 -4.85 -1.08 15.03
N LEU A 116 -5.25 -1.56 13.86
CA LEU A 116 -6.60 -2.11 13.62
C LEU A 116 -6.73 -3.60 13.91
N THR A 117 -5.62 -4.33 13.91
CA THR A 117 -5.58 -5.76 14.23
C THR A 117 -5.16 -6.06 15.67
N GLU A 118 -4.60 -5.05 16.35
CA GLU A 118 -3.96 -5.16 17.68
C GLU A 118 -2.80 -6.17 17.72
N GLU A 119 -2.32 -6.61 16.55
CA GLU A 119 -1.17 -7.52 16.42
C GLU A 119 0.05 -6.76 15.92
N ARG A 120 1.17 -6.95 16.61
CA ARG A 120 2.47 -6.43 16.15
C ARG A 120 3.17 -7.48 15.30
N LEU A 121 3.63 -7.07 14.13
CA LEU A 121 4.50 -7.92 13.33
C LEU A 121 5.94 -7.69 13.78
N GLU A 122 6.47 -8.65 14.54
CA GLU A 122 7.91 -8.70 14.84
C GLU A 122 8.71 -8.81 13.52
N ASN A 123 9.81 -8.06 13.46
CA ASN A 123 10.71 -7.99 12.31
C ASN A 123 11.61 -9.22 12.21
#